data_AF-A0A348G6B6-F1
#
_entry.id   AF-A0A348G6B6-F1
#
_cell.length_a   1.000
_cell.length_b   1.000
_cell.length_c   1.000
_cell.angle_alpha   90.00
_cell.angle_beta   90.00
_cell.angle_gamma   90.00
#
_symmetry.space_group_name_H-M   'P 1'
#
loop_
_entity.id
_entity.type
_entity.pdbx_description
1 polymer ?
#
loop_
_entity_poly.entity_id
_entity_poly.type
_entity_poly.pdbx_seq_one_letter_code
_entity_poly.pdbx_strand_id
1 'polypeptide(L)'
;MTVGTLENTEMGKDFVQDSKTQADFIQEESNSNTEGEVDSNNPVTKESLNNHSKDEWMDIFGNGQLRKKVLVKGEHGTRPNRGDTCILKIVGRIDTFKVVENLDSVVIQLGDLDVVQGLDLAIALMDVSEIADIEVHPRFAYGDLGLKPDIPPNTIVTYTVELKAIESDTDIEMLSIKQRKELGNKKRERGNWWFFREEPTLAIQCYRRALDFLSPKSNTFSNLDEIDIIGDADLQNLLEDRMKVYNNLAASQMKIQSYDVALESVENVLSFQPRNVKALFRKGKILHFKGEHAQAYATLLQAAKLEPESKIIQAELTVLKEKNAKDALHEKHLYRKMLGTNKNANTSKKTNIEEKWRTNRTVWSLVGGASAAILVGLLAYRFAS
;
A
#
# COMPACT_ATOMS: atom_id res chain seq x y z
N MET A 1 13.85 30.11 -67.13
CA MET A 1 15.32 29.99 -67.23
C MET A 1 15.85 29.52 -65.89
N THR A 2 16.37 28.30 -65.93
CA THR A 2 17.34 27.65 -65.03
C THR A 2 17.86 28.39 -63.81
N VAL A 3 17.64 27.79 -62.64
CA VAL A 3 18.56 27.76 -61.49
C VAL A 3 18.37 26.33 -60.93
N GLY A 4 19.32 25.39 -60.92
CA GLY A 4 20.73 25.48 -60.60
C GLY A 4 20.94 24.62 -59.34
N THR A 5 20.94 23.29 -59.47
CA THR A 5 21.15 22.33 -58.40
C THR A 5 22.64 22.05 -58.20
N LEU A 6 23.15 22.38 -57.01
CA LEU A 6 24.45 21.95 -56.48
C LEU A 6 24.22 21.17 -55.19
N GLU A 7 25.07 20.17 -54.99
CA GLU A 7 25.13 19.18 -53.92
C GLU A 7 25.32 19.80 -52.52
N ASN A 8 24.78 19.13 -51.49
CA ASN A 8 25.14 19.18 -50.07
C ASN A 8 24.70 17.80 -49.51
N THR A 9 25.58 16.82 -49.27
CA THR A 9 26.52 16.65 -48.14
C THR A 9 25.87 16.83 -46.76
N GLU A 10 25.99 15.76 -45.98
CA GLU A 10 25.33 15.43 -44.71
C GLU A 10 25.56 16.46 -43.58
N MET A 11 24.51 16.72 -42.80
CA MET A 11 24.54 16.65 -41.33
C MET A 11 23.11 16.85 -40.80
N GLY A 12 22.56 15.83 -40.15
CA GLY A 12 21.23 15.89 -39.57
C GLY A 12 20.99 14.81 -38.53
N LYS A 13 20.88 15.27 -37.27
CA LYS A 13 20.25 14.65 -36.09
C LYS A 13 21.13 13.78 -35.19
N ASP A 14 21.82 14.46 -34.28
CA ASP A 14 21.97 14.01 -32.90
C ASP A 14 20.57 13.81 -32.28
N PHE A 15 20.29 12.66 -31.66
CA PHE A 15 19.34 12.55 -30.55
C PHE A 15 19.45 11.19 -29.82
N VAL A 16 19.56 11.32 -28.50
CA VAL A 16 19.19 10.38 -27.41
C VAL A 16 20.01 9.10 -27.22
N GLN A 17 20.60 9.05 -26.02
CA GLN A 17 21.23 7.89 -25.42
C GLN A 17 20.12 7.02 -24.79
N ASP A 18 19.83 5.87 -25.39
CA ASP A 18 18.78 4.95 -24.91
C ASP A 18 19.22 4.24 -23.61
N SER A 19 18.46 4.47 -22.54
CA SER A 19 18.54 3.70 -21.29
C SER A 19 17.67 2.45 -21.41
N LYS A 20 18.29 1.27 -21.41
CA LYS A 20 17.59 -0.04 -21.39
C LYS A 20 16.65 -0.13 -20.18
N THR A 21 15.42 -0.57 -20.41
CA THR A 21 14.40 -0.77 -19.37
C THR A 21 14.29 -2.25 -18.99
N GLN A 22 13.63 -2.54 -17.87
CA GLN A 22 13.42 -3.89 -17.33
C GLN A 22 12.67 -4.84 -18.29
N ALA A 23 12.02 -4.30 -19.32
CA ALA A 23 11.38 -5.07 -20.39
C ALA A 23 12.38 -5.64 -21.41
N ASP A 24 13.52 -4.97 -21.61
CA ASP A 24 14.55 -5.41 -22.58
C ASP A 24 15.32 -6.63 -22.07
N PHE A 25 15.42 -6.79 -20.75
CA PHE A 25 16.02 -7.94 -20.08
C PHE A 25 15.18 -9.22 -20.28
N ILE A 26 13.85 -9.07 -20.38
CA ILE A 26 12.91 -10.19 -20.55
C ILE A 26 12.94 -10.70 -22.01
N GLN A 27 13.22 -9.83 -22.99
CA GLN A 27 13.32 -10.24 -24.38
C GLN A 27 14.66 -10.94 -24.72
N GLU A 28 15.78 -10.52 -24.10
CA GLU A 28 17.09 -11.18 -24.31
C GLU A 28 17.13 -12.62 -23.72
N GLU A 29 16.44 -12.91 -22.61
CA GLU A 29 16.30 -14.29 -22.08
C GLU A 29 15.38 -15.18 -22.95
N SER A 30 14.46 -14.59 -23.72
CA SER A 30 13.54 -15.36 -24.55
C SER A 30 14.17 -15.91 -25.85
N ASN A 31 15.30 -15.36 -26.28
CA ASN A 31 15.96 -15.69 -27.55
C ASN A 31 17.28 -16.47 -27.41
N SER A 32 17.62 -16.99 -26.22
CA SER A 32 18.86 -17.75 -25.99
C SER A 32 18.63 -19.15 -25.42
N ASN A 33 17.66 -19.90 -25.95
CA ASN A 33 17.57 -21.34 -25.72
C ASN A 33 17.63 -22.11 -27.04
N THR A 34 18.84 -22.52 -27.42
CA THR A 34 19.06 -23.65 -28.33
C THR A 34 18.99 -24.95 -27.53
N GLU A 35 18.08 -25.82 -27.97
CA GLU A 35 18.04 -27.28 -27.78
C GLU A 35 17.85 -27.82 -26.36
N GLY A 36 16.57 -27.96 -26.01
CA GLY A 36 16.04 -28.89 -25.03
C GLY A 36 14.52 -28.83 -25.11
N GLU A 37 13.89 -29.76 -25.83
CA GLU A 37 12.44 -29.82 -26.00
C GLU A 37 11.73 -29.83 -24.63
N VAL A 38 11.11 -28.71 -24.27
CA VAL A 38 10.15 -28.63 -23.18
C VAL A 38 8.79 -28.95 -23.78
N ASP A 39 8.31 -30.18 -23.55
CA ASP A 39 6.97 -30.62 -23.92
C ASP A 39 5.92 -29.76 -23.18
N SER A 40 5.21 -28.93 -23.94
CA SER A 40 4.19 -28.00 -23.46
C SER A 40 2.93 -28.70 -22.91
N ASN A 41 2.87 -30.03 -22.94
CA ASN A 41 1.78 -30.82 -22.37
C ASN A 41 2.12 -31.47 -21.03
N ASN A 42 3.28 -31.20 -20.43
CA ASN A 42 3.61 -31.77 -19.13
C ASN A 42 3.03 -30.89 -18.02
N PRO A 43 2.00 -31.34 -17.28
CA PRO A 43 1.39 -30.51 -16.29
C PRO A 43 2.27 -30.63 -15.05
N VAL A 44 3.01 -29.57 -14.69
CA VAL A 44 3.54 -29.44 -13.33
C VAL A 44 2.35 -29.10 -12.41
N THR A 45 1.40 -30.03 -12.33
CA THR A 45 0.13 -29.92 -11.63
C THR A 45 0.22 -30.75 -10.39
N LYS A 46 0.16 -30.12 -9.19
CA LYS A 46 -0.20 -30.67 -7.86
C LYS A 46 0.49 -31.97 -7.37
N GLU A 47 0.71 -32.98 -8.20
CA GLU A 47 1.38 -34.25 -7.96
C GLU A 47 2.84 -34.09 -7.52
N SER A 48 3.60 -33.14 -8.08
CA SER A 48 4.97 -32.84 -7.62
C SER A 48 5.00 -32.28 -6.20
N LEU A 49 3.94 -31.60 -5.75
CA LEU A 49 3.73 -31.16 -4.37
C LEU A 49 3.08 -32.25 -3.49
N ASN A 50 2.59 -33.35 -4.07
CA ASN A 50 1.90 -34.42 -3.33
C ASN A 50 2.86 -35.50 -2.82
N ASN A 51 4.01 -35.69 -3.48
CA ASN A 51 4.98 -36.73 -3.13
C ASN A 51 6.22 -36.16 -2.42
N HIS A 52 6.02 -35.51 -1.27
CA HIS A 52 7.14 -35.23 -0.38
C HIS A 52 7.30 -36.35 0.65
N SER A 53 8.54 -36.82 0.77
CA SER A 53 8.89 -37.86 1.73
C SER A 53 8.69 -37.31 3.15
N LYS A 54 8.39 -38.22 4.08
CA LYS A 54 8.27 -37.86 5.50
C LYS A 54 9.65 -37.39 5.98
N ASP A 55 9.67 -36.37 6.83
CA ASP A 55 10.86 -35.82 7.48
C ASP A 55 11.86 -35.02 6.60
N GLU A 56 11.53 -34.75 5.33
CA GLU A 56 12.30 -33.86 4.45
C GLU A 56 11.72 -32.44 4.38
N TRP A 57 12.59 -31.45 4.21
CA TRP A 57 12.19 -30.06 4.01
C TRP A 57 11.82 -29.82 2.55
N MET A 58 10.58 -29.40 2.32
CA MET A 58 10.09 -28.83 1.07
C MET A 58 10.26 -27.32 1.10
N ASP A 59 10.95 -26.76 0.11
CA ASP A 59 11.00 -25.32 -0.12
C ASP A 59 9.83 -24.90 -1.02
N ILE A 60 8.88 -24.15 -0.45
CA ILE A 60 7.60 -23.84 -1.09
C ILE A 60 7.79 -22.91 -2.31
N PHE A 61 8.81 -22.04 -2.28
CA PHE A 61 9.08 -21.07 -3.34
C PHE A 61 10.40 -21.29 -4.07
N GLY A 62 11.22 -22.26 -3.64
CA GLY A 62 12.55 -22.50 -4.19
C GLY A 62 13.59 -21.43 -3.82
N ASN A 63 13.30 -20.56 -2.86
CA ASN A 63 14.18 -19.46 -2.41
C ASN A 63 14.66 -19.61 -0.95
N GLY A 64 14.32 -20.71 -0.29
CA GLY A 64 14.70 -21.06 1.08
C GLY A 64 13.97 -20.29 2.17
N GLN A 65 13.06 -19.38 1.84
CA GLN A 65 12.46 -18.46 2.82
C GLN A 65 11.13 -18.93 3.41
N LEU A 66 10.52 -19.95 2.81
CA LEU A 66 9.34 -20.60 3.35
C LEU A 66 9.48 -22.11 3.12
N ARG A 67 9.72 -22.86 4.19
CA ARG A 67 9.97 -24.29 4.12
C ARG A 67 8.99 -25.06 4.98
N LYS A 68 8.56 -26.23 4.52
CA LYS A 68 7.62 -27.12 5.21
C LYS A 68 8.24 -28.51 5.33
N LYS A 69 8.15 -29.12 6.51
CA LYS A 69 8.57 -30.49 6.78
C LYS A 69 7.43 -31.26 7.44
N VAL A 70 6.96 -32.32 6.80
CA VAL A 70 5.86 -33.15 7.33
C VAL A 70 6.39 -34.08 8.42
N LEU A 71 5.87 -33.95 9.64
CA LEU A 71 6.19 -34.80 10.81
C LEU A 71 5.21 -35.97 10.93
N VAL A 72 3.92 -35.71 10.72
CA VAL A 72 2.85 -36.71 10.70
C VAL A 72 2.03 -36.46 9.45
N LYS A 73 1.89 -37.48 8.60
CA LYS A 73 1.08 -37.38 7.37
C LYS A 73 -0.40 -37.29 7.73
N GLY A 74 -1.11 -36.37 7.09
CA GLY A 74 -2.56 -36.27 7.16
C GLY A 74 -3.26 -37.24 6.20
N GLU A 75 -4.58 -37.08 6.10
CA GLU A 75 -5.42 -37.82 5.16
C GLU A 75 -5.26 -37.27 3.74
N HIS A 76 -4.63 -38.04 2.85
CA HIS A 76 -4.30 -37.58 1.50
C HIS A 76 -5.53 -37.09 0.71
N GLY A 77 -5.42 -35.89 0.14
CA GLY A 77 -6.44 -35.32 -0.73
C GLY A 77 -7.49 -34.50 0.01
N THR A 78 -7.21 -34.13 1.26
CA THR A 78 -8.11 -33.34 2.11
C THR A 78 -7.62 -31.91 2.31
N ARG A 79 -6.69 -31.43 1.48
CA ARG A 79 -6.15 -30.06 1.57
C ARG A 79 -7.26 -29.00 1.48
N PRO A 80 -7.19 -27.92 2.27
CA PRO A 80 -8.18 -26.85 2.26
C PRO A 80 -8.08 -26.00 0.99
N ASN A 81 -9.22 -25.48 0.55
CA ASN A 81 -9.30 -24.45 -0.49
C ASN A 81 -9.29 -23.06 0.13
N ARG A 82 -8.96 -22.06 -0.69
CA ARG A 82 -9.07 -20.66 -0.27
C ARG A 82 -10.53 -20.35 0.11
N GLY A 83 -10.72 -19.74 1.28
CA GLY A 83 -12.04 -19.47 1.86
C GLY A 83 -12.50 -20.51 2.87
N ASP A 84 -11.94 -21.72 2.87
CA ASP A 84 -12.30 -22.73 3.86
C ASP A 84 -11.87 -22.30 5.27
N THR A 85 -12.63 -22.72 6.27
CA THR A 85 -12.35 -22.49 7.67
C THR A 85 -11.46 -23.61 8.19
N CYS A 86 -10.27 -23.27 8.64
CA CYS A 86 -9.29 -24.22 9.15
C CYS A 86 -9.21 -24.13 10.68
N ILE A 87 -9.30 -25.27 11.35
CA ILE A 87 -9.11 -25.40 12.80
C ILE A 87 -7.70 -25.93 13.04
N LEU A 88 -6.89 -25.15 13.76
CA LEU A 88 -5.45 -25.36 13.86
C LEU A 88 -4.97 -25.42 15.30
N LYS A 89 -3.91 -26.19 15.54
CA LYS A 89 -3.00 -25.98 16.67
C LYS A 89 -1.67 -25.48 16.15
N ILE A 90 -1.18 -24.38 16.71
CA ILE A 90 0.03 -23.67 16.26
C ILE A 90 0.96 -23.47 17.45
N VAL A 91 2.20 -23.93 17.33
CA VAL A 91 3.26 -23.65 18.29
C VAL A 91 4.43 -22.99 17.57
N GLY A 92 4.61 -21.69 17.78
CA GLY A 92 5.71 -20.91 17.22
C GLY A 92 6.93 -20.91 18.13
N ARG A 93 8.11 -21.16 17.56
CA ARG A 93 9.38 -21.17 18.27
C ARG A 93 10.40 -20.29 17.58
N ILE A 94 11.22 -19.65 18.40
CA ILE A 94 12.47 -19.01 18.00
C ILE A 94 13.58 -19.91 18.53
N ASP A 95 14.45 -20.35 17.64
CA ASP A 95 15.45 -21.38 17.92
C ASP A 95 14.83 -22.70 18.45
N THR A 96 15.66 -23.70 18.76
CA THR A 96 15.19 -25.05 19.13
C THR A 96 14.39 -25.13 20.43
N PHE A 97 14.41 -24.10 21.29
CA PHE A 97 13.89 -24.22 22.66
C PHE A 97 12.93 -23.12 23.12
N LYS A 98 12.88 -21.94 22.47
CA LYS A 98 12.04 -20.84 22.96
C LYS A 98 10.70 -20.83 22.26
N VAL A 99 9.66 -21.31 22.94
CA VAL A 99 8.27 -21.13 22.51
C VAL A 99 7.87 -19.67 22.70
N VAL A 100 7.42 -19.03 21.62
CA VAL A 100 6.97 -17.62 21.59
C VAL A 100 5.48 -17.48 21.32
N GLU A 101 4.89 -18.51 20.71
CA GLU A 101 3.45 -18.57 20.44
C GLU A 101 2.97 -20.00 20.73
N ASN A 102 1.84 -20.13 21.42
CA ASN A 102 1.21 -21.42 21.66
C ASN A 102 -0.30 -21.25 21.63
N LEU A 103 -0.92 -21.75 20.56
CA LEU A 103 -2.34 -21.57 20.26
C LEU A 103 -2.96 -22.94 19.95
N ASP A 104 -3.77 -23.46 20.87
CA ASP A 104 -4.24 -24.85 20.77
C ASP A 104 -5.46 -25.06 19.84
N SER A 105 -6.28 -24.04 19.61
CA SER A 105 -7.50 -24.13 18.79
C SER A 105 -7.77 -22.80 18.08
N VAL A 106 -6.93 -22.45 17.12
CA VAL A 106 -7.11 -21.25 16.30
C VAL A 106 -8.05 -21.59 15.14
N VAL A 107 -9.06 -20.75 14.95
CA VAL A 107 -9.94 -20.81 13.77
C VAL A 107 -9.58 -19.65 12.84
N ILE A 108 -9.12 -20.01 11.64
CA ILE A 108 -8.77 -19.06 10.58
C ILE A 108 -9.60 -19.33 9.33
N GLN A 109 -9.80 -18.30 8.52
CA GLN A 109 -10.27 -18.46 7.16
C GLN A 109 -9.06 -18.41 6.21
N LEU A 110 -8.83 -19.50 5.47
CA LEU A 110 -7.62 -19.65 4.67
C LEU A 110 -7.57 -18.61 3.53
N GLY A 111 -6.49 -17.84 3.47
CA GLY A 111 -6.30 -16.79 2.46
C GLY A 111 -6.83 -15.41 2.88
N ASP A 112 -7.34 -15.26 4.10
CA ASP A 112 -7.80 -13.98 4.65
C ASP A 112 -6.74 -13.29 5.55
N LEU A 113 -5.53 -13.84 5.65
CA LEU A 113 -4.43 -13.28 6.44
C LEU A 113 -4.72 -13.15 7.94
N ASP A 114 -5.49 -14.08 8.51
CA ASP A 114 -5.76 -14.15 9.96
C ASP A 114 -4.50 -14.46 10.77
N VAL A 115 -3.53 -15.13 10.14
CA VAL A 115 -2.18 -15.43 10.67
C VAL A 115 -1.10 -14.74 9.83
N VAL A 116 0.17 -14.96 10.14
CA VAL A 116 1.27 -14.45 9.30
C VAL A 116 1.22 -15.08 7.90
N GLN A 117 1.67 -14.35 6.89
CA GLN A 117 1.52 -14.75 5.48
C GLN A 117 2.10 -16.13 5.18
N GLY A 118 3.26 -16.46 5.75
CA GLY A 118 3.92 -17.75 5.53
C GLY A 118 3.09 -18.93 6.02
N LEU A 119 2.38 -18.78 7.15
CA LEU A 119 1.46 -19.81 7.64
C LEU A 119 0.26 -19.96 6.71
N ASP A 120 -0.37 -18.85 6.33
CA ASP A 120 -1.54 -18.86 5.44
C ASP A 120 -1.24 -19.55 4.10
N LEU A 121 -0.01 -19.38 3.58
CA LEU A 121 0.47 -20.06 2.37
C LEU A 121 0.79 -21.54 2.59
N ALA A 122 1.45 -21.89 3.69
CA ALA A 122 1.89 -23.25 3.96
C ALA A 122 0.73 -24.18 4.38
N ILE A 123 -0.28 -23.66 5.07
CA ILE A 123 -1.48 -24.42 5.48
C ILE A 123 -2.27 -24.92 4.27
N ALA A 124 -2.28 -24.18 3.17
CA ALA A 124 -2.89 -24.62 1.90
C ALA A 124 -2.25 -25.90 1.32
N LEU A 125 -1.06 -26.27 1.79
CA LEU A 125 -0.33 -27.47 1.39
C LEU A 125 -0.44 -28.61 2.41
N MET A 126 -1.19 -28.43 3.50
CA MET A 126 -1.39 -29.43 4.56
C MET A 126 -2.67 -30.23 4.31
N ASP A 127 -2.62 -31.53 4.57
CA ASP A 127 -3.81 -32.39 4.63
C ASP A 127 -4.41 -32.38 6.06
N VAL A 128 -5.68 -32.74 6.20
CA VAL A 128 -6.35 -32.86 7.50
C VAL A 128 -5.64 -33.90 8.37
N SER A 129 -5.51 -33.61 9.66
CA SER A 129 -4.70 -34.34 10.66
C SER A 129 -3.19 -34.33 10.41
N GLU A 130 -2.68 -33.57 9.43
CA GLU A 130 -1.25 -33.42 9.21
C GLU A 130 -0.62 -32.57 10.32
N ILE A 131 0.57 -33.00 10.79
CA ILE A 131 1.45 -32.20 11.64
C ILE A 131 2.72 -31.89 10.86
N ALA A 132 3.04 -30.61 10.71
CA ALA A 132 4.22 -30.15 9.99
C ALA A 132 4.97 -29.06 10.74
N ASP A 133 6.30 -29.09 10.61
CA ASP A 133 7.14 -27.94 10.94
C ASP A 133 7.22 -27.00 9.72
N ILE A 134 7.03 -25.71 9.96
CA ILE A 134 7.00 -24.67 8.94
C ILE A 134 8.00 -23.60 9.36
N GLU A 135 9.09 -23.47 8.62
CA GLU A 135 10.09 -22.44 8.83
C GLU A 135 9.73 -21.21 8.00
N VAL A 136 9.48 -20.09 8.68
CA VAL A 136 9.00 -18.84 8.07
C VAL A 136 10.03 -17.74 8.27
N HIS A 137 10.64 -17.31 7.18
CA HIS A 137 11.58 -16.18 7.19
C HIS A 137 10.84 -14.85 7.50
N PRO A 138 11.50 -13.85 8.11
CA PRO A 138 10.89 -12.57 8.50
C PRO A 138 9.96 -11.92 7.49
N ARG A 139 10.31 -11.98 6.19
CA ARG A 139 9.50 -11.42 5.09
C ARG A 139 8.06 -11.95 5.05
N PHE A 140 7.85 -13.18 5.51
CA PHE A 140 6.54 -13.83 5.55
C PHE A 140 5.99 -13.99 6.98
N ALA A 141 6.71 -13.48 7.99
CA ALA A 141 6.37 -13.54 9.41
C ALA A 141 6.20 -12.13 9.99
N TYR A 142 7.09 -11.73 10.91
CA TYR A 142 7.01 -10.48 11.65
C TYR A 142 8.03 -9.41 11.20
N GLY A 143 8.66 -9.60 10.04
CA GLY A 143 9.50 -8.59 9.39
C GLY A 143 10.59 -7.98 10.29
N ASP A 144 10.92 -6.74 10.00
CA ASP A 144 11.87 -5.89 10.71
C ASP A 144 11.33 -5.34 12.04
N LEU A 145 10.01 -5.33 12.24
CA LEU A 145 9.41 -4.87 13.50
C LEU A 145 9.42 -5.94 14.60
N GLY A 146 9.44 -7.23 14.24
CA GLY A 146 9.21 -8.34 15.16
C GLY A 146 7.81 -8.31 15.80
N LEU A 147 7.64 -9.00 16.92
CA LEU A 147 6.45 -8.98 17.78
C LEU A 147 6.91 -8.90 19.24
N LYS A 148 6.80 -7.71 19.83
CA LYS A 148 7.27 -7.47 21.21
C LYS A 148 6.37 -8.19 22.25
N PRO A 149 6.95 -8.69 23.35
CA PRO A 149 8.38 -8.75 23.67
C PRO A 149 9.09 -9.99 23.11
N ASP A 150 8.34 -10.97 22.62
CA ASP A 150 8.84 -12.34 22.49
C ASP A 150 9.64 -12.61 21.20
N ILE A 151 9.32 -11.89 20.13
CA ILE A 151 9.88 -12.05 18.79
C ILE A 151 10.67 -10.80 18.38
N PRO A 152 12.00 -10.88 18.31
CA PRO A 152 12.83 -9.77 17.85
C PRO A 152 12.62 -9.45 16.35
N PRO A 153 12.99 -8.23 15.91
CA PRO A 153 13.19 -7.89 14.50
C PRO A 153 13.94 -8.96 13.70
N ASN A 154 13.54 -9.15 12.44
CA ASN A 154 14.23 -10.01 11.46
C ASN A 154 14.50 -11.44 11.95
N THR A 155 13.59 -11.98 12.76
CA THR A 155 13.69 -13.35 13.28
C THR A 155 12.96 -14.37 12.41
N ILE A 156 13.63 -15.47 12.08
CA ILE A 156 13.01 -16.66 11.49
C ILE A 156 12.21 -17.36 12.59
N VAL A 157 10.96 -17.69 12.31
CA VAL A 157 10.09 -18.40 13.25
C VAL A 157 9.77 -19.78 12.69
N THR A 158 9.97 -20.82 13.50
CA THR A 158 9.60 -22.18 13.16
C THR A 158 8.30 -22.53 13.88
N TYR A 159 7.26 -22.83 13.11
CA TYR A 159 5.96 -23.21 13.62
C TYR A 159 5.76 -24.71 13.49
N THR A 160 5.40 -25.39 14.58
CA THR A 160 4.76 -26.70 14.48
C THR A 160 3.26 -26.48 14.37
N VAL A 161 2.67 -26.89 13.25
CA VAL A 161 1.25 -26.71 12.94
C VAL A 161 0.58 -28.07 12.79
N GLU A 162 -0.56 -28.24 13.44
CA GLU A 162 -1.47 -29.36 13.27
C GLU A 162 -2.77 -28.82 12.63
N LEU A 163 -3.11 -29.32 11.44
CA LEU A 163 -4.38 -29.03 10.79
C LEU A 163 -5.43 -30.02 11.29
N LYS A 164 -6.25 -29.63 12.26
CA LYS A 164 -7.18 -30.54 12.94
C LYS A 164 -8.41 -30.88 12.10
N ALA A 165 -9.00 -29.85 11.50
CA ALA A 165 -10.23 -29.99 10.74
C ALA A 165 -10.39 -28.83 9.75
N ILE A 166 -11.22 -29.08 8.75
CA ILE A 166 -11.63 -28.10 7.74
C ILE A 166 -13.15 -28.07 7.71
N GLU A 167 -13.71 -26.88 7.67
CA GLU A 167 -15.12 -26.62 7.37
C GLU A 167 -15.19 -25.77 6.10
N SER A 168 -16.19 -26.03 5.26
CA SER A 168 -16.39 -25.29 4.01
C SER A 168 -16.52 -23.78 4.25
N ASP A 169 -16.23 -22.97 3.22
CA ASP A 169 -16.39 -21.51 3.28
C ASP A 169 -17.74 -21.10 3.92
N THR A 170 -17.66 -20.18 4.87
CA THR A 170 -18.81 -19.69 5.60
C THR A 170 -19.69 -18.87 4.67
N ASP A 171 -20.90 -19.37 4.42
CA ASP A 171 -21.90 -18.57 3.73
C ASP A 171 -22.34 -17.39 4.61
N ILE A 172 -21.88 -16.20 4.25
CA ILE A 172 -22.14 -14.95 4.97
C ILE A 172 -23.65 -14.67 5.08
N GLU A 173 -24.44 -15.17 4.12
CA GLU A 173 -25.89 -14.96 4.08
C GLU A 173 -26.63 -15.80 5.11
N MET A 174 -26.04 -16.91 5.55
CA MET A 174 -26.58 -17.80 6.59
C MET A 174 -26.20 -17.34 8.01
N LEU A 175 -25.34 -16.32 8.14
CA LEU A 175 -24.89 -15.83 9.44
C LEU A 175 -25.87 -14.81 10.04
N SER A 176 -26.11 -14.94 11.34
CA SER A 176 -26.85 -13.92 12.11
C SER A 176 -26.12 -12.57 12.10
N ILE A 177 -26.86 -11.47 12.28
CA ILE A 177 -26.28 -10.10 12.35
C ILE A 177 -25.19 -10.02 13.42
N LYS A 178 -25.39 -10.69 14.56
CA LYS A 178 -24.42 -10.75 15.65
C LYS A 178 -23.12 -11.44 15.22
N GLN A 179 -23.21 -12.61 14.59
CA GLN A 179 -22.03 -13.33 14.06
C GLN A 179 -21.31 -12.51 12.98
N ARG A 180 -22.07 -11.90 12.06
CA ARG A 180 -21.51 -11.02 11.02
C ARG A 180 -20.76 -9.84 11.61
N LYS A 181 -21.31 -9.20 12.65
CA LYS A 181 -20.67 -8.12 13.38
C LYS A 181 -19.38 -8.58 14.05
N GLU A 182 -19.40 -9.74 14.70
CA GLU A 182 -18.24 -10.30 15.38
C GLU A 182 -17.11 -10.63 14.40
N LEU A 183 -17.41 -11.37 13.33
CA LEU A 183 -16.44 -11.73 12.30
C LEU A 183 -15.91 -10.50 11.56
N GLY A 184 -16.78 -9.57 11.18
CA GLY A 184 -16.39 -8.31 10.55
C GLY A 184 -15.45 -7.48 11.43
N ASN A 185 -15.72 -7.41 12.74
CA ASN A 185 -14.84 -6.72 13.68
C ASN A 185 -13.51 -7.45 13.89
N LYS A 186 -13.50 -8.79 13.94
CA LYS A 186 -12.26 -9.58 13.99
C LYS A 186 -11.37 -9.28 12.78
N LYS A 187 -11.93 -9.25 11.58
CA LYS A 187 -11.19 -8.87 10.35
C LYS A 187 -10.73 -7.42 10.37
N ARG A 188 -11.55 -6.49 10.89
CA ARG A 188 -11.16 -5.08 11.10
C ARG A 188 -9.95 -4.96 12.03
N GLU A 189 -9.95 -5.68 13.14
CA GLU A 189 -8.85 -5.65 14.11
C GLU A 189 -7.58 -6.26 13.55
N ARG A 190 -7.71 -7.33 12.75
CA ARG A 190 -6.59 -7.87 11.99
C ARG A 190 -6.04 -6.85 10.99
N GLY A 191 -6.90 -6.12 10.29
CA GLY A 191 -6.49 -5.01 9.42
C GLY A 191 -5.78 -3.89 10.18
N ASN A 192 -6.24 -3.54 11.39
CA ASN A 192 -5.56 -2.56 12.24
C ASN A 192 -4.15 -3.03 12.61
N TRP A 193 -3.99 -4.32 12.93
CA TRP A 193 -2.70 -4.92 13.24
C TRP A 193 -1.70 -4.76 12.08
N TRP A 194 -2.11 -5.09 10.85
CA TRP A 194 -1.27 -4.87 9.66
C TRP A 194 -1.00 -3.38 9.38
N PHE A 195 -1.99 -2.51 9.60
CA PHE A 195 -1.83 -1.07 9.38
C PHE A 195 -0.78 -0.44 10.31
N PHE A 196 -0.75 -0.83 11.59
CA PHE A 196 0.26 -0.36 12.55
C PHE A 196 1.68 -0.81 12.23
N ARG A 197 1.80 -1.88 11.43
CA ARG A 197 3.08 -2.41 10.95
C ARG A 197 3.55 -1.78 9.64
N GLU A 198 2.85 -0.74 9.19
CA GLU A 198 3.11 -0.05 7.93
C GLU A 198 2.97 -0.92 6.68
N GLU A 199 2.12 -1.95 6.76
CA GLU A 199 1.76 -2.84 5.64
C GLU A 199 0.33 -2.55 5.15
N PRO A 200 0.10 -1.43 4.43
CA PRO A 200 -1.24 -0.98 4.07
C PRO A 200 -1.94 -1.91 3.07
N THR A 201 -1.21 -2.65 2.24
CA THR A 201 -1.79 -3.58 1.26
C THR A 201 -2.49 -4.75 1.93
N LEU A 202 -1.85 -5.36 2.93
CA LEU A 202 -2.43 -6.44 3.74
C LEU A 202 -3.58 -5.93 4.59
N ALA A 203 -3.43 -4.72 5.16
CA ALA A 203 -4.52 -4.08 5.89
C ALA A 203 -5.77 -3.87 5.02
N ILE A 204 -5.60 -3.41 3.77
CA ILE A 204 -6.70 -3.24 2.80
C ILE A 204 -7.42 -4.55 2.55
N GLN A 205 -6.70 -5.67 2.40
CA GLN A 205 -7.32 -6.99 2.19
C GLN A 205 -8.20 -7.38 3.38
N CYS A 206 -7.69 -7.25 4.61
CA CYS A 206 -8.47 -7.53 5.82
C CYS A 206 -9.69 -6.59 5.96
N TYR A 207 -9.57 -5.30 5.64
CA TYR A 207 -10.70 -4.37 5.70
C TYR A 207 -11.76 -4.66 4.62
N ARG A 208 -11.36 -5.05 3.40
CA ARG A 208 -12.30 -5.48 2.37
C ARG A 208 -13.08 -6.70 2.84
N ARG A 209 -12.38 -7.69 3.40
CA ARG A 209 -13.02 -8.87 3.98
C ARG A 209 -13.96 -8.51 5.14
N ALA A 210 -13.57 -7.57 6.00
CA ALA A 210 -14.46 -7.05 7.05
C ALA A 210 -15.75 -6.43 6.48
N LEU A 211 -15.66 -5.71 5.35
CA LEU A 211 -16.83 -5.13 4.69
C LEU A 211 -17.77 -6.19 4.10
N ASP A 212 -17.27 -7.35 3.66
CA ASP A 212 -18.12 -8.44 3.17
C ASP A 212 -19.09 -8.90 4.28
N PHE A 213 -18.60 -9.02 5.52
CA PHE A 213 -19.43 -9.38 6.67
C PHE A 213 -20.37 -8.23 7.10
N LEU A 214 -19.88 -6.99 7.10
CA LEU A 214 -20.61 -5.82 7.63
C LEU A 214 -21.54 -5.14 6.62
N SER A 215 -21.50 -5.51 5.34
CA SER A 215 -22.35 -4.91 4.31
C SER A 215 -23.63 -5.73 4.13
N PRO A 216 -24.82 -5.16 4.39
CA PRO A 216 -26.06 -5.83 4.06
C PRO A 216 -26.19 -5.93 2.54
N LYS A 217 -26.26 -7.15 1.98
CA LYS A 217 -26.58 -7.33 0.56
C LYS A 217 -28.09 -7.20 0.36
N SER A 218 -28.49 -6.54 -0.72
CA SER A 218 -29.86 -6.07 -0.97
C SER A 218 -30.94 -7.16 -1.05
N ASN A 219 -30.57 -8.44 -1.24
CA ASN A 219 -31.53 -9.55 -1.41
C ASN A 219 -31.75 -10.39 -0.15
N THR A 220 -31.00 -10.17 0.92
CA THR A 220 -31.10 -11.01 2.13
C THR A 220 -32.29 -10.64 3.01
N PHE A 221 -32.96 -9.51 2.75
CA PHE A 221 -34.09 -9.03 3.57
C PHE A 221 -35.46 -9.51 3.11
N SER A 222 -35.57 -10.18 1.95
CA SER A 222 -36.87 -10.56 1.39
C SER A 222 -37.29 -12.01 1.62
N ASN A 223 -36.39 -12.91 2.04
CA ASN A 223 -36.64 -14.35 2.05
C ASN A 223 -36.22 -15.07 3.35
N LEU A 224 -36.45 -14.46 4.51
CA LEU A 224 -36.20 -15.11 5.81
C LEU A 224 -37.45 -15.00 6.68
N ASP A 225 -38.40 -15.90 6.42
CA ASP A 225 -39.66 -16.05 7.17
C ASP A 225 -39.48 -16.53 8.63
N GLU A 226 -38.26 -16.60 9.18
CA GLU A 226 -38.06 -17.13 10.54
C GLU A 226 -36.76 -16.68 11.27
N ILE A 227 -36.06 -15.62 10.83
CA ILE A 227 -34.87 -15.10 11.54
C ILE A 227 -35.23 -13.82 12.27
N ASP A 228 -35.03 -13.82 13.60
CA ASP A 228 -35.03 -12.70 14.55
C ASP A 228 -35.53 -11.37 13.98
N ILE A 229 -36.66 -10.89 14.49
CA ILE A 229 -37.15 -9.53 14.27
C ILE A 229 -35.97 -8.57 14.47
N ILE A 230 -35.41 -8.09 13.36
CA ILE A 230 -34.20 -7.28 13.36
C ILE A 230 -34.53 -6.03 14.15
N GLY A 231 -33.94 -5.87 15.33
CA GLY A 231 -34.02 -4.60 16.03
C GLY A 231 -33.31 -3.55 15.20
N ASP A 232 -33.99 -2.45 14.87
CA ASP A 232 -33.39 -1.30 14.16
C ASP A 232 -32.04 -0.87 14.77
N ALA A 233 -31.88 -1.07 16.08
CA ALA A 233 -30.65 -0.82 16.83
C ALA A 233 -29.48 -1.74 16.43
N ASP A 234 -29.69 -3.03 16.18
CA ASP A 234 -28.62 -3.96 15.82
C ASP A 234 -28.13 -3.73 14.39
N LEU A 235 -29.06 -3.42 13.49
CA LEU A 235 -28.73 -3.00 12.13
C LEU A 235 -27.95 -1.68 12.14
N GLN A 236 -28.37 -0.70 12.94
CA GLN A 236 -27.64 0.55 13.10
C GLN A 236 -26.21 0.32 13.63
N ASN A 237 -26.05 -0.52 14.65
CA ASN A 237 -24.73 -0.88 15.19
C ASN A 237 -23.82 -1.54 14.13
N LEU A 238 -24.37 -2.43 13.29
CA LEU A 238 -23.64 -3.07 12.19
C LEU A 238 -23.15 -2.01 11.18
N LEU A 239 -24.03 -1.08 10.81
CA LEU A 239 -23.70 0.01 9.90
C LEU A 239 -22.67 0.97 10.50
N GLU A 240 -22.72 1.26 11.80
CA GLU A 240 -21.70 2.05 12.48
C GLU A 240 -20.32 1.39 12.43
N ASP A 241 -20.24 0.07 12.65
CA ASP A 241 -18.98 -0.68 12.52
C ASP A 241 -18.49 -0.69 11.06
N ARG A 242 -19.40 -0.82 10.09
CA ARG A 242 -19.07 -0.66 8.66
C ARG A 242 -18.43 0.70 8.37
N MET A 243 -18.95 1.78 8.96
CA MET A 243 -18.38 3.12 8.78
C MET A 243 -16.97 3.24 9.38
N LYS A 244 -16.69 2.56 10.50
CA LYS A 244 -15.33 2.48 11.07
C LYS A 244 -14.38 1.78 10.09
N VAL A 245 -14.83 0.68 9.46
CA VAL A 245 -14.03 -0.07 8.48
C VAL A 245 -13.72 0.77 7.24
N TYR A 246 -14.71 1.41 6.63
CA TYR A 246 -14.46 2.29 5.47
C TYR A 246 -13.49 3.42 5.80
N ASN A 247 -13.58 3.98 7.00
CA ASN A 247 -12.65 4.98 7.48
C ASN A 247 -11.20 4.45 7.55
N ASN A 248 -10.99 3.24 8.08
CA ASN A 248 -9.66 2.63 8.14
C ASN A 248 -9.16 2.18 6.76
N LEU A 249 -10.06 1.70 5.90
CA LEU A 249 -9.79 1.36 4.51
C LEU A 249 -9.31 2.58 3.74
N ALA A 250 -10.02 3.71 3.83
CA ALA A 250 -9.62 4.97 3.21
C ALA A 250 -8.23 5.43 3.67
N ALA A 251 -7.94 5.35 4.97
CA ALA A 251 -6.61 5.70 5.49
C ALA A 251 -5.49 4.81 4.90
N SER A 252 -5.77 3.52 4.70
CA SER A 252 -4.83 2.56 4.12
C SER A 252 -4.65 2.81 2.61
N GLN A 253 -5.73 3.10 1.89
CA GLN A 253 -5.71 3.47 0.48
C GLN A 253 -4.96 4.79 0.23
N MET A 254 -5.09 5.76 1.14
CA MET A 254 -4.29 6.98 1.11
C MET A 254 -2.80 6.70 1.27
N LYS A 255 -2.40 5.76 2.14
CA LYS A 255 -0.99 5.37 2.31
C LYS A 255 -0.37 4.80 1.03
N ILE A 256 -1.14 4.04 0.24
CA ILE A 256 -0.71 3.53 -1.08
C ILE A 256 -0.95 4.52 -2.23
N GLN A 257 -1.33 5.77 -1.92
CA GLN A 257 -1.61 6.83 -2.90
C GLN A 257 -2.72 6.51 -3.92
N SER A 258 -3.60 5.55 -3.60
CA SER A 258 -4.77 5.20 -4.41
C SER A 258 -5.92 6.16 -4.10
N TYR A 259 -5.75 7.42 -4.47
CA TYR A 259 -6.62 8.53 -4.06
C TYR A 259 -8.07 8.41 -4.56
N ASP A 260 -8.29 7.89 -5.76
CA ASP A 260 -9.64 7.77 -6.32
C ASP A 260 -10.48 6.74 -5.53
N VAL A 261 -9.94 5.55 -5.30
CA VAL A 261 -10.61 4.51 -4.48
C VAL A 261 -10.74 4.95 -3.02
N ALA A 262 -9.77 5.72 -2.50
CA ALA A 262 -9.87 6.31 -1.18
C ALA A 262 -11.03 7.32 -1.08
N LEU A 263 -11.26 8.11 -2.13
CA LEU A 263 -12.36 9.07 -2.19
C LEU A 263 -13.71 8.35 -2.12
N GLU A 264 -13.89 7.29 -2.91
CA GLU A 264 -15.10 6.44 -2.87
C GLU A 264 -15.36 5.88 -1.47
N SER A 265 -14.31 5.39 -0.81
CA SER A 265 -14.42 4.84 0.55
C SER A 265 -14.82 5.91 1.57
N VAL A 266 -14.33 7.15 1.42
CA VAL A 266 -14.72 8.27 2.27
C VAL A 266 -16.14 8.76 1.97
N GLU A 267 -16.55 8.76 0.71
CA GLU A 267 -17.90 9.14 0.31
C GLU A 267 -18.96 8.15 0.82
N ASN A 268 -18.62 6.85 0.86
CA ASN A 268 -19.42 5.85 1.55
C ASN A 268 -19.58 6.14 3.04
N VAL A 269 -18.63 6.80 3.71
CA VAL A 269 -18.81 7.23 5.11
C VAL A 269 -19.69 8.48 5.19
N LEU A 270 -19.45 9.45 4.32
CA LEU A 270 -20.15 10.74 4.35
C LEU A 270 -21.61 10.65 3.89
N SER A 271 -21.98 9.64 3.10
CA SER A 271 -23.37 9.39 2.71
C SER A 271 -24.25 9.00 3.92
N PHE A 272 -23.69 8.27 4.89
CA PHE A 272 -24.39 7.89 6.13
C PHE A 272 -24.12 8.86 7.28
N GLN A 273 -22.89 9.39 7.38
CA GLN A 273 -22.47 10.31 8.43
C GLN A 273 -21.89 11.61 7.83
N PRO A 274 -22.74 12.53 7.32
CA PRO A 274 -22.28 13.76 6.65
C PRO A 274 -21.44 14.69 7.53
N ARG A 275 -21.60 14.58 8.86
CA ARG A 275 -20.88 15.36 9.87
C ARG A 275 -19.68 14.62 10.48
N ASN A 276 -19.21 13.54 9.85
CA ASN A 276 -18.05 12.80 10.35
C ASN A 276 -16.75 13.59 10.07
N VAL A 277 -16.16 14.17 11.12
CA VAL A 277 -14.96 15.01 11.02
C VAL A 277 -13.75 14.27 10.45
N LYS A 278 -13.55 13.00 10.84
CA LYS A 278 -12.44 12.18 10.32
C LYS A 278 -12.57 11.92 8.82
N ALA A 279 -13.78 11.62 8.36
CA ALA A 279 -14.07 11.41 6.95
C ALA A 279 -13.93 12.71 6.14
N LEU A 280 -14.49 13.84 6.62
CA LEU A 280 -14.32 15.15 5.97
C LEU A 280 -12.85 15.56 5.88
N PHE A 281 -12.08 15.36 6.95
CA PHE A 281 -10.65 15.65 6.96
C PHE A 281 -9.89 14.79 5.94
N ARG A 282 -10.19 13.47 5.88
CA ARG A 282 -9.61 12.57 4.88
C ARG A 282 -9.98 12.97 3.46
N LYS A 283 -11.26 13.30 3.18
CA LYS A 283 -11.71 13.80 1.86
C LYS A 283 -10.93 15.05 1.47
N GLY A 284 -10.80 16.02 2.38
CA GLY A 284 -10.00 17.22 2.16
C GLY A 284 -8.54 16.92 1.81
N LYS A 285 -7.89 15.99 2.54
CA LYS A 285 -6.52 15.55 2.23
C LYS A 285 -6.40 14.83 0.90
N ILE A 286 -7.33 13.94 0.57
CA ILE A 286 -7.35 13.22 -0.71
C ILE A 286 -7.46 14.23 -1.86
N LEU A 287 -8.41 15.17 -1.79
CA LEU A 287 -8.57 16.23 -2.79
C LEU A 287 -7.34 17.14 -2.88
N HIS A 288 -6.70 17.43 -1.74
CA HIS A 288 -5.44 18.16 -1.74
C HIS A 288 -4.35 17.44 -2.53
N PHE A 289 -4.17 16.13 -2.31
CA PHE A 289 -3.19 15.33 -3.05
C PHE A 289 -3.54 15.14 -4.53
N LYS A 290 -4.83 15.16 -4.88
CA LYS A 290 -5.29 15.18 -6.28
C LYS A 290 -5.07 16.53 -6.99
N GLY A 291 -4.69 17.59 -6.27
CA GLY A 291 -4.54 18.94 -6.83
C GLY A 291 -5.83 19.75 -6.87
N GLU A 292 -6.94 19.21 -6.36
CA GLU A 292 -8.25 19.89 -6.30
C GLU A 292 -8.33 20.83 -5.09
N HIS A 293 -7.41 21.81 -5.05
CA HIS A 293 -7.14 22.64 -3.88
C HIS A 293 -8.35 23.48 -3.43
N ALA A 294 -9.18 23.97 -4.35
CA ALA A 294 -10.39 24.71 -4.02
C ALA A 294 -11.44 23.85 -3.31
N GLN A 295 -11.68 22.62 -3.81
CA GLN A 295 -12.63 21.68 -3.19
C GLN A 295 -12.12 21.14 -1.85
N ALA A 296 -10.81 20.86 -1.78
CA ALA A 296 -10.14 20.47 -0.54
C ALA A 296 -10.35 21.54 0.55
N TYR A 297 -10.12 22.81 0.23
CA TYR A 297 -10.30 23.93 1.15
C TYR A 297 -11.75 24.05 1.62
N ALA A 298 -12.72 23.97 0.71
CA ALA A 298 -14.14 24.02 1.05
C ALA A 298 -14.55 22.85 1.97
N THR A 299 -14.05 21.65 1.71
CA THR A 299 -14.33 20.45 2.53
C THR A 299 -13.72 20.58 3.93
N LEU A 300 -12.46 21.03 4.05
CA LEU A 300 -11.83 21.23 5.34
C LEU A 300 -12.44 22.37 6.15
N LEU A 301 -12.99 23.39 5.50
CA LEU A 301 -13.79 24.40 6.19
C LEU A 301 -15.04 23.81 6.84
N GLN A 302 -15.70 22.83 6.21
CA GLN A 302 -16.82 22.12 6.83
C GLN A 302 -16.34 21.34 8.07
N ALA A 303 -15.19 20.66 7.98
CA ALA A 303 -14.60 19.97 9.13
C ALA A 303 -14.24 20.94 10.26
N ALA A 304 -13.64 22.10 9.95
CA ALA A 304 -13.26 23.12 10.92
C ALA A 304 -14.47 23.78 11.61
N LYS A 305 -15.63 23.83 10.96
CA LYS A 305 -16.88 24.29 11.60
C LYS A 305 -17.36 23.33 12.70
N LEU A 306 -17.05 22.04 12.56
CA LEU A 306 -17.43 21.01 13.53
C LEU A 306 -16.42 20.90 14.67
N GLU A 307 -15.11 21.00 14.36
CA GLU A 307 -14.02 21.02 15.34
C GLU A 307 -13.09 22.22 15.14
N PRO A 308 -13.44 23.42 15.64
CA PRO A 308 -12.65 24.64 15.45
C PRO A 308 -11.26 24.59 16.08
N GLU A 309 -11.13 23.86 17.20
CA GLU A 309 -9.89 23.75 17.99
C GLU A 309 -8.87 22.76 17.41
N SER A 310 -9.23 22.03 16.35
CA SER A 310 -8.36 21.02 15.76
C SER A 310 -7.17 21.65 15.04
N LYS A 311 -6.01 21.67 15.71
CA LYS A 311 -4.74 22.19 15.17
C LYS A 311 -4.35 21.55 13.83
N ILE A 312 -4.68 20.27 13.64
CA ILE A 312 -4.35 19.52 12.42
C ILE A 312 -5.15 20.07 11.23
N ILE A 313 -6.44 20.34 11.42
CA ILE A 313 -7.31 20.90 10.36
C ILE A 313 -6.88 22.33 10.04
N GLN A 314 -6.59 23.13 11.07
CA GLN A 314 -6.16 24.53 10.87
C GLN A 314 -4.83 24.61 10.12
N ALA A 315 -3.85 23.78 10.47
CA ALA A 315 -2.59 23.71 9.75
C ALA A 315 -2.80 23.36 8.26
N GLU A 316 -3.62 22.36 7.96
CA GLU A 316 -3.91 21.97 6.58
C GLU A 316 -4.65 23.08 5.79
N LEU A 317 -5.57 23.80 6.44
CA LEU A 317 -6.25 24.96 5.83
C LEU A 317 -5.28 26.09 5.47
N THR A 318 -4.26 26.37 6.31
CA THR A 318 -3.24 27.38 5.98
C THR A 318 -2.46 27.00 4.72
N VAL A 319 -2.03 25.73 4.61
CA VAL A 319 -1.32 25.22 3.44
C VAL A 319 -2.19 25.33 2.18
N LEU A 320 -3.46 24.92 2.27
CA LEU A 320 -4.38 24.98 1.14
C LEU A 320 -4.69 26.41 0.70
N LYS A 321 -4.78 27.35 1.64
CA LYS A 321 -5.00 28.77 1.32
C LYS A 321 -3.85 29.34 0.48
N GLU A 322 -2.61 29.02 0.84
CA GLU A 322 -1.43 29.43 0.06
C GLU A 322 -1.38 28.77 -1.31
N LYS A 323 -1.69 27.47 -1.40
CA LYS A 323 -1.74 26.73 -2.66
C LYS A 323 -2.80 27.30 -3.61
N ASN A 324 -4.03 27.45 -3.13
CA ASN A 324 -5.13 28.01 -3.91
C ASN A 324 -4.84 29.45 -4.40
N ALA A 325 -4.17 30.27 -3.59
CA ALA A 325 -3.73 31.60 -4.02
C ALA A 325 -2.67 31.54 -5.14
N LYS A 326 -1.71 30.59 -5.06
CA LYS A 326 -0.72 30.36 -6.11
C LYS A 326 -1.37 29.85 -7.40
N ASP A 327 -2.35 28.95 -7.31
CA ASP A 327 -3.07 28.43 -8.47
C ASP A 327 -3.85 29.54 -9.17
N ALA A 328 -4.58 30.37 -8.40
CA ALA A 328 -5.30 31.52 -8.95
C ALA A 328 -4.36 32.56 -9.61
N LEU A 329 -3.18 32.80 -9.04
CA LEU A 329 -2.16 33.66 -9.65
C LEU A 329 -1.60 33.06 -10.95
N HIS A 330 -1.33 31.75 -10.95
CA HIS A 330 -0.84 31.03 -12.11
C HIS A 330 -1.87 31.01 -13.24
N GLU A 331 -3.12 30.70 -12.93
CA GLU A 331 -4.25 30.71 -13.86
C GLU A 331 -4.45 32.12 -14.46
N LYS A 332 -4.43 33.18 -13.63
CA LYS A 332 -4.49 34.57 -14.10
C LYS A 332 -3.33 34.91 -15.05
N HIS A 333 -2.13 34.42 -14.75
CA HIS A 333 -0.97 34.62 -15.62
C HIS A 333 -1.13 33.88 -16.96
N LEU A 334 -1.61 32.64 -16.94
CA LEU A 334 -1.91 31.85 -18.14
C LEU A 334 -2.97 32.53 -19.00
N TYR A 335 -4.10 32.97 -18.42
CA TYR A 335 -5.13 33.72 -19.15
C TYR A 335 -4.57 34.99 -19.77
N ARG A 336 -3.75 35.75 -19.04
CA ARG A 336 -3.13 36.97 -19.56
C ARG A 336 -2.27 36.69 -20.79
N LYS A 337 -1.50 35.59 -20.76
CA LYS A 337 -0.64 35.14 -21.86
C LYS A 337 -1.45 34.63 -23.05
N MET A 338 -2.46 33.80 -22.80
CA MET A 338 -3.34 33.23 -23.83
C MET A 338 -4.18 34.30 -24.56
N LEU A 339 -4.65 35.31 -23.85
CA LEU A 339 -5.45 36.41 -24.42
C LEU A 339 -4.59 37.48 -25.13
N GLY A 340 -3.27 37.31 -25.23
CA GLY A 340 -2.39 38.28 -25.91
C GLY A 340 -2.34 39.66 -25.25
N THR A 341 -2.84 39.79 -24.02
CA THR A 341 -2.86 41.08 -23.28
C THR A 341 -1.50 41.46 -22.70
N ASN A 342 -0.45 40.69 -22.99
CA ASN A 342 0.91 41.21 -23.02
C ASN A 342 1.01 42.21 -24.17
N LYS A 343 0.49 43.42 -23.94
CA LYS A 343 0.96 44.59 -24.66
C LYS A 343 2.47 44.59 -24.47
N ASN A 344 3.18 44.25 -25.54
CA ASN A 344 4.58 44.62 -25.67
C ASN A 344 4.66 46.09 -25.26
N ALA A 345 5.31 46.35 -24.15
CA ALA A 345 5.90 47.64 -23.86
C ALA A 345 7.05 47.87 -24.86
N ASN A 346 6.74 47.85 -26.16
CA ASN A 346 7.53 48.51 -27.19
C ASN A 346 7.12 49.99 -27.19
N THR A 347 7.32 50.64 -26.04
CA THR A 347 7.63 52.05 -26.07
C THR A 347 9.14 52.10 -26.14
N SER A 348 9.65 52.41 -27.32
CA SER A 348 11.05 52.69 -27.59
C SER A 348 11.59 53.74 -26.62
N LYS A 349 12.13 53.31 -25.48
CA LYS A 349 13.10 54.10 -24.73
C LYS A 349 14.47 53.54 -25.10
N LYS A 350 15.08 54.15 -26.12
CA LYS A 350 16.53 54.23 -26.25
C LYS A 350 17.04 54.89 -24.97
N THR A 351 17.41 54.10 -23.97
CA THR A 351 18.24 54.56 -22.86
C THR A 351 19.65 54.05 -23.11
N ASN A 352 20.56 55.00 -23.24
CA ASN A 352 21.99 54.84 -23.47
C ASN A 352 22.59 53.67 -22.69
N ILE A 353 23.22 52.75 -23.42
CA ILE A 353 23.95 51.58 -22.91
C ILE A 353 25.33 52.00 -22.35
N GLU A 354 25.78 53.24 -22.55
CA GLU A 354 27.17 53.63 -22.22
C GLU A 354 27.43 54.00 -20.74
N GLU A 355 26.44 54.33 -19.91
CA GLU A 355 26.72 54.73 -18.51
C GLU A 355 26.73 53.57 -17.51
N LYS A 356 26.17 52.41 -17.86
CA LYS A 356 25.98 51.29 -16.91
C LYS A 356 27.19 50.36 -16.76
N TRP A 357 28.22 50.51 -17.59
CA TRP A 357 29.42 49.66 -17.57
C TRP A 357 30.55 50.18 -16.66
N ARG A 358 30.43 51.41 -16.13
CA ARG A 358 31.46 51.99 -15.24
C ARG A 358 31.21 51.77 -13.74
N THR A 359 29.99 51.44 -13.31
CA THR A 359 29.67 51.31 -11.87
C THR A 359 29.76 49.88 -11.32
N ASN A 360 29.89 48.86 -12.17
CA ASN A 360 30.02 47.46 -11.72
C ASN A 360 31.45 46.94 -11.56
N ARG A 361 32.49 47.74 -11.90
CA ARG A 361 33.89 47.30 -11.80
C ARG A 361 34.48 47.48 -10.38
N THR A 362 33.88 48.30 -9.52
CA THR A 362 34.36 48.57 -8.16
C THR A 362 33.74 47.68 -7.09
N VAL A 363 32.64 46.97 -7.38
CA VAL A 363 31.96 46.10 -6.39
C VAL A 363 32.50 44.67 -6.41
N TRP A 364 33.00 44.19 -7.56
CA TRP A 364 33.52 42.82 -7.67
C TRP A 364 34.93 42.61 -7.07
N SER A 365 35.72 43.67 -6.86
CA SER A 365 37.05 43.55 -6.26
C SER A 365 37.05 43.45 -4.73
N LEU A 366 35.95 43.82 -4.05
CA LEU A 366 35.84 43.79 -2.59
C LEU A 366 35.25 42.47 -2.04
N VAL A 367 34.41 41.79 -2.82
CA VAL A 367 33.75 40.54 -2.36
C VAL A 367 34.63 39.31 -2.60
N GLY A 368 35.52 39.32 -3.60
CA GLY A 368 36.42 38.21 -3.89
C GLY A 368 37.60 38.05 -2.91
N GLY A 369 37.94 39.09 -2.14
CA GLY A 369 39.05 39.06 -1.19
C GLY A 369 38.69 38.48 0.18
N ALA A 370 37.43 38.58 0.60
CA ALA A 370 37.00 38.16 1.94
C ALA A 370 36.74 36.64 2.05
N SER A 371 36.41 35.97 0.95
CA SER A 371 36.14 34.52 0.93
C SER A 371 37.42 33.66 0.91
N ALA A 372 38.54 34.18 0.41
CA ALA A 372 39.81 33.45 0.40
C ALA A 372 40.50 33.41 1.79
N ALA A 373 40.34 34.44 2.63
CA ALA A 373 40.99 34.48 3.94
C ALA A 373 40.36 33.53 4.98
N ILE A 374 39.07 33.25 4.87
CA ILE A 374 38.35 32.35 5.80
C ILE A 374 38.66 30.88 5.52
N LEU A 375 38.89 30.51 4.25
CA LEU A 375 39.20 29.13 3.86
C LEU A 375 40.63 28.70 4.23
N VAL A 376 41.59 29.63 4.21
CA VAL A 376 42.98 29.33 4.60
C VAL A 376 43.13 29.18 6.12
N GLY A 377 42.36 29.91 6.93
CA GLY A 377 42.38 29.78 8.39
C GLY A 377 41.77 28.47 8.92
N LEU A 378 40.73 27.95 8.26
CA LEU A 378 40.05 26.70 8.66
C LEU A 378 40.85 25.44 8.31
N LEU A 379 41.69 25.48 7.27
CA LEU A 379 42.56 24.36 6.90
C LEU A 379 43.81 24.25 7.79
N ALA A 380 44.35 25.37 8.29
CA ALA A 380 45.49 25.37 9.20
C ALA A 380 45.15 24.83 10.60
N TYR A 381 43.91 25.01 11.07
CA TYR A 381 43.49 24.54 12.40
C TYR A 381 43.26 23.02 12.47
N ARG A 382 43.01 22.35 11.34
CA ARG A 382 42.79 20.90 11.28
C ARG A 382 44.05 20.04 11.19
N PHE A 383 45.22 20.66 11.04
CA PHE A 383 46.51 19.94 10.95
C PHE A 383 47.43 20.15 12.16
N ALA A 384 47.00 20.91 13.17
CA ALA A 384 47.80 21.26 14.34
C ALA A 384 47.16 20.88 15.70
N SER A 385 46.17 19.99 15.73
CA SER A 385 45.59 19.48 16.98
C SER A 385 45.39 17.97 16.98
#